data_AF-A0A5K1U7L4-F1
#
_entry.id   AF-A0A5K1U7L4-F1
#
_cell.length_a   1.000
_cell.length_b   1.000
_cell.length_c   1.000
_cell.angle_alpha   90.00
_cell.angle_beta   90.00
_cell.angle_gamma   90.00
#
_symmetry.space_group_name_H-M   'P 1'
#
loop_
_entity.id
_entity.type
_entity.pdbx_description
1 polymer ?
#
loop_
_entity_poly.entity_id
_entity_poly.type
_entity_poly.pdbx_seq_one_letter_code
_entity_poly.pdbx_strand_id
1 'polypeptide(L)'
;MSHSSGIELSTDLINKFKDMNSSGNGRFIQATIVDETINIKAIEQGTSDFDADLDLVLKYLVEGEPSYILFRTETRDDITNGYKWLLLAYIPDRAKVRMKMLYSSTKARFRTTLGGSTFLYEIHGTVFSDFGKSGYEAFLRHEMSAPPLTEEEEEREKEIELGVSGLGAVPTGMATVTASNGVAFPVDEEVINAVKELCDGGNNYVQIGIDIDSERIVLQAQKSVEIDHLGEEVPLTLPAFHFYRWDHEYEGQQMSKIIYIFSCPDGSGNTKSAPVKQRMLYSTSKGAVESVLTGNGKEVDLKLEINAPKDLSVNDIQDKIHPPPVQEKKMFARPKPKFCRKK
;
A
#
# COMPACT_ATOMS: atom_id res chain seq x y z
N MET A 1 -28.33 -1.03 -1.65
CA MET A 1 -29.65 -1.24 -1.00
C MET A 1 -30.24 -2.52 -1.54
N SER A 2 -30.01 -3.65 -0.88
CA SER A 2 -30.68 -4.92 -1.19
C SER A 2 -32.08 -4.91 -0.57
N HIS A 3 -33.11 -5.24 -1.37
CA HIS A 3 -34.53 -5.42 -1.03
C HIS A 3 -35.06 -4.66 0.21
N SER A 4 -35.26 -3.35 0.11
CA SER A 4 -35.92 -2.53 1.14
C SER A 4 -37.44 -2.56 0.97
N SER A 5 -38.19 -2.70 2.07
CA SER A 5 -39.67 -2.71 2.08
C SER A 5 -40.31 -1.36 1.73
N GLY A 6 -39.55 -0.25 1.77
CA GLY A 6 -40.10 1.08 1.55
C GLY A 6 -40.88 1.65 2.74
N ILE A 7 -40.93 0.95 3.88
CA ILE A 7 -41.59 1.41 5.11
C ILE A 7 -40.86 2.61 5.72
N GLU A 8 -41.61 3.59 6.21
CA GLU A 8 -41.07 4.79 6.84
C GLU A 8 -41.22 4.76 8.37
N LEU A 9 -40.41 5.56 9.06
CA LEU A 9 -40.52 5.75 10.50
C LEU A 9 -41.52 6.87 10.76
N SER A 10 -42.36 6.72 11.77
CA SER A 10 -43.21 7.82 12.20
C SER A 10 -42.38 8.99 12.72
N THR A 11 -42.88 10.20 12.50
CA THR A 11 -42.26 11.42 13.01
C THR A 11 -42.10 11.40 14.53
N ASP A 12 -43.06 10.77 15.21
CA ASP A 12 -43.08 10.64 16.67
C ASP A 12 -41.93 9.78 17.17
N LEU A 13 -41.65 8.67 16.48
CA LEU A 13 -40.51 7.79 16.79
C LEU A 13 -39.18 8.52 16.60
N ILE A 14 -39.02 9.26 15.50
CA ILE A 14 -37.81 10.03 15.22
C ILE A 14 -37.60 11.12 16.28
N ASN A 15 -38.65 11.86 16.60
CA ASN A 15 -38.58 12.95 17.58
C ASN A 15 -38.25 12.41 18.98
N LYS A 16 -38.90 11.31 19.38
CA LYS A 16 -38.63 10.70 20.69
C LYS A 16 -37.22 10.13 20.77
N PHE A 17 -36.73 9.49 19.71
CA PHE A 17 -35.36 9.01 19.65
C PHE A 17 -34.36 10.17 19.79
N LYS A 18 -34.55 11.28 19.07
CA LYS A 18 -33.68 12.46 19.17
C LYS A 18 -33.67 13.09 20.57
N ASP A 19 -34.84 13.19 21.19
CA ASP A 19 -35.01 13.65 22.57
C ASP A 19 -34.22 12.76 23.54
N MET A 20 -34.41 11.43 23.49
CA MET A 20 -33.70 10.50 24.35
C MET A 20 -32.20 10.46 24.08
N ASN A 21 -31.78 10.61 22.82
CA ASN A 21 -30.38 10.62 22.43
C ASN A 21 -29.62 11.86 22.95
N SER A 22 -30.33 12.97 23.19
CA SER A 22 -29.75 14.22 23.66
C SER A 22 -29.88 14.40 25.18
N SER A 23 -31.06 14.13 25.73
CA SER A 23 -31.36 14.30 27.16
C SER A 23 -30.88 13.12 28.00
N GLY A 24 -30.80 11.93 27.42
CA GLY A 24 -30.62 10.70 28.17
C GLY A 24 -31.82 10.33 29.05
N ASN A 25 -33.01 10.87 28.78
CA ASN A 25 -34.19 10.54 29.55
C ASN A 25 -34.88 9.28 28.97
N GLY A 26 -34.49 8.13 29.52
CA GLY A 26 -35.09 6.83 29.27
C GLY A 26 -34.13 5.80 28.69
N ARG A 27 -34.51 4.53 28.80
CA ARG A 27 -33.62 3.39 28.57
C ARG A 27 -33.80 2.74 27.22
N PHE A 28 -35.03 2.40 26.86
CA PHE A 28 -35.29 1.81 25.56
C PHE A 28 -36.65 2.18 24.98
N ILE A 29 -36.74 2.09 23.66
CA ILE A 29 -37.95 2.28 22.88
C ILE A 29 -38.25 0.95 22.16
N GLN A 30 -39.42 0.39 22.40
CA GLN A 30 -39.95 -0.70 21.58
C GLN A 30 -40.70 -0.11 20.39
N ALA A 31 -40.35 -0.56 19.19
CA ALA A 31 -40.95 -0.14 17.95
C ALA A 31 -41.53 -1.33 17.16
N THR A 32 -42.70 -1.13 16.57
CA THR A 32 -43.41 -2.14 15.76
C THR A 32 -43.94 -1.56 14.48
N ILE A 33 -44.10 -2.40 13.47
CA ILE A 33 -44.64 -2.00 12.17
C ILE A 33 -46.17 -2.16 12.23
N VAL A 34 -46.89 -1.05 12.06
CA VAL A 34 -48.35 -0.99 11.98
C VAL A 34 -48.70 -0.14 10.77
N ASP A 35 -49.56 -0.67 9.88
CA ASP A 35 -50.00 0.03 8.66
C ASP A 35 -48.84 0.64 7.84
N GLU A 36 -47.82 -0.19 7.57
CA GLU A 36 -46.63 0.18 6.76
C GLU A 36 -45.82 1.37 7.31
N THR A 37 -45.96 1.65 8.61
CA THR A 37 -45.18 2.67 9.32
C THR A 37 -44.61 2.08 10.62
N ILE A 38 -43.37 2.44 10.96
CA ILE A 38 -42.74 2.05 12.23
C ILE A 38 -43.18 3.02 13.33
N ASN A 39 -43.90 2.49 14.32
CA ASN A 39 -44.46 3.25 15.43
C ASN A 39 -43.89 2.81 16.77
N ILE A 40 -43.96 3.70 17.77
CA ILE A 40 -43.60 3.39 19.16
C ILE A 40 -44.70 2.49 19.74
N LYS A 41 -44.34 1.31 20.24
CA LYS A 41 -45.23 0.42 21.01
C LYS A 41 -45.11 0.67 22.50
N ALA A 42 -43.89 0.85 23.01
CA ALA A 42 -43.63 1.12 24.41
C ALA A 42 -42.31 1.88 24.61
N ILE A 43 -42.19 2.56 25.75
CA ILE A 43 -40.96 3.22 26.20
C ILE A 43 -40.75 2.83 27.64
N GLU A 44 -39.51 2.47 27.99
CA GLU A 44 -39.10 2.17 29.36
C GLU A 44 -38.04 3.17 29.80
N GLN A 45 -38.16 3.65 31.04
CA GLN A 45 -37.21 4.58 31.64
C GLN A 45 -35.97 3.86 32.15
N GLY A 46 -36.13 2.61 32.60
CA GLY A 46 -35.05 1.80 33.16
C GLY A 46 -34.50 2.38 34.46
N THR A 47 -33.31 1.92 34.81
CA THR A 47 -32.58 2.28 36.02
C THR A 47 -31.16 2.75 35.66
N SER A 48 -30.28 2.88 36.65
CA SER A 48 -28.85 3.13 36.41
C SER A 48 -28.06 1.85 36.14
N ASP A 49 -28.65 0.68 36.33
CA ASP A 49 -27.98 -0.61 36.15
C ASP A 49 -28.17 -1.11 34.72
N PHE A 50 -27.06 -1.17 33.97
CA PHE A 50 -27.11 -1.51 32.57
C PHE A 50 -27.60 -2.94 32.31
N ASP A 51 -27.16 -3.87 33.14
CA ASP A 51 -27.43 -5.30 32.98
C ASP A 51 -28.86 -5.64 33.40
N ALA A 52 -29.30 -5.08 34.54
CA ALA A 52 -30.67 -5.28 35.02
C ALA A 52 -31.69 -4.71 34.03
N ASP A 53 -31.36 -3.57 33.41
CA ASP A 53 -32.20 -2.94 32.39
C ASP A 53 -32.27 -3.76 31.09
N LEU A 54 -31.20 -4.47 30.72
CA LEU A 54 -31.26 -5.39 29.58
C LEU A 54 -32.27 -6.51 29.82
N ASP A 55 -32.34 -7.06 31.03
CA ASP A 55 -33.31 -8.11 31.36
C ASP A 55 -34.77 -7.60 31.35
N LEU A 56 -35.00 -6.29 31.51
CA LEU A 56 -36.33 -5.70 31.33
C LEU A 56 -36.85 -5.87 29.91
N VAL A 57 -35.97 -5.91 28.90
CA VAL A 57 -36.32 -6.10 27.48
C VAL A 57 -37.19 -7.36 27.30
N LEU A 58 -36.87 -8.43 28.04
CA LEU A 58 -37.57 -9.73 27.95
C LEU A 58 -39.06 -9.61 28.26
N LYS A 59 -39.47 -8.65 29.11
CA LYS A 59 -40.88 -8.43 29.47
C LYS A 59 -41.71 -7.81 28.32
N TYR A 60 -41.04 -7.19 27.35
CA TYR A 60 -41.68 -6.52 26.22
C TYR A 60 -41.72 -7.39 24.97
N LEU A 61 -40.98 -8.51 24.96
CA LEU A 61 -41.01 -9.47 23.87
C LEU A 61 -42.28 -10.32 23.95
N VAL A 62 -42.99 -10.44 22.83
CA VAL A 62 -44.22 -11.23 22.73
C VAL A 62 -43.97 -12.40 21.81
N GLU A 63 -44.40 -13.59 22.22
CA GLU A 63 -44.20 -14.79 21.42
C GLU A 63 -44.90 -14.69 20.05
N GLY A 64 -44.16 -14.91 18.96
CA GLY A 64 -44.69 -14.84 17.60
C GLY A 64 -44.91 -13.44 17.03
N GLU A 65 -44.63 -12.37 17.78
CA GLU A 65 -44.70 -10.98 17.30
C GLU A 65 -43.29 -10.36 17.17
N PRO A 66 -42.84 -10.02 15.94
CA PRO A 66 -41.57 -9.32 15.76
C PRO A 66 -41.63 -7.88 16.29
N SER A 67 -40.51 -7.39 16.83
CA SER A 67 -40.35 -5.99 17.25
C SER A 67 -38.88 -5.55 17.18
N TYR A 68 -38.66 -4.24 17.01
CA TYR A 68 -37.35 -3.63 17.21
C TYR A 68 -37.29 -2.98 18.57
N ILE A 69 -36.13 -3.03 19.21
CA ILE A 69 -35.89 -2.34 20.48
C ILE A 69 -34.62 -1.53 20.34
N LEU A 70 -34.75 -0.22 20.55
CA LEU A 70 -33.65 0.74 20.59
C LEU A 70 -33.22 0.88 22.04
N PHE A 71 -32.07 0.33 22.41
CA PHE A 71 -31.59 0.33 23.80
C PHE A 71 -30.40 1.27 23.96
N ARG A 72 -30.50 2.22 24.89
CA ARG A 72 -29.48 3.25 25.10
C ARG A 72 -28.33 2.70 25.96
N THR A 73 -27.10 2.95 25.53
CA THR A 73 -25.89 2.70 26.34
C THR A 73 -25.45 3.96 27.08
N GLU A 74 -24.58 3.82 28.07
CA GLU A 74 -24.00 4.97 28.78
C GLU A 74 -22.87 5.67 27.99
N THR A 75 -22.37 5.02 26.94
CA THR A 75 -21.30 5.56 26.09
C THR A 75 -21.83 6.70 25.22
N ARG A 76 -21.04 7.77 25.08
CA ARG A 76 -21.35 8.91 24.20
C ARG A 76 -20.43 8.95 22.99
N ASP A 77 -20.92 9.56 21.93
CA ASP A 77 -20.17 9.82 20.70
C ASP A 77 -19.44 11.17 20.81
N ASP A 78 -18.14 11.18 20.57
CA ASP A 78 -17.29 12.37 20.67
C ASP A 78 -17.68 13.49 19.69
N ILE A 79 -18.26 13.14 18.53
CA ILE A 79 -18.56 14.10 17.46
C ILE A 79 -19.96 14.70 17.64
N THR A 80 -20.95 13.85 17.94
CA THR A 80 -22.35 14.27 18.01
C THR A 80 -22.82 14.58 19.43
N ASN A 81 -22.01 14.26 20.44
CA ASN A 81 -22.33 14.37 21.87
C ASN A 81 -23.64 13.65 22.28
N GLY A 82 -24.13 12.73 21.43
CA GLY A 82 -25.28 11.87 21.70
C GLY A 82 -24.85 10.54 22.30
N TYR A 83 -25.81 9.81 22.87
CA TYR A 83 -25.55 8.44 23.36
C TYR A 83 -25.36 7.45 22.22
N LYS A 84 -24.61 6.37 22.48
CA LYS A 84 -24.57 5.19 21.61
C LYS A 84 -25.69 4.24 21.97
N TRP A 85 -26.20 3.53 20.97
CA TRP A 85 -27.38 2.67 21.10
C TRP A 85 -27.11 1.24 20.63
N LEU A 86 -27.85 0.28 21.15
CA LEU A 86 -27.96 -1.07 20.65
C LEU A 86 -29.28 -1.19 19.88
N LEU A 87 -29.24 -1.82 18.71
CA LEU A 87 -30.43 -2.20 17.97
C LEU A 87 -30.70 -3.69 18.20
N LEU A 88 -31.72 -4.00 19.00
CA LEU A 88 -32.17 -5.36 19.25
C LEU A 88 -33.35 -5.67 18.33
N ALA A 89 -33.14 -6.56 17.36
CA ALA A 89 -34.14 -6.96 16.38
C ALA A 89 -34.66 -8.36 16.71
N TYR A 90 -35.82 -8.43 17.35
CA TYR A 90 -36.50 -9.69 17.66
C TYR A 90 -37.42 -10.10 16.51
N ILE A 91 -37.10 -11.20 15.85
CA ILE A 91 -37.86 -11.75 14.73
C ILE A 91 -38.02 -13.26 14.97
N PRO A 92 -39.05 -13.68 15.74
CA PRO A 92 -39.19 -15.08 16.11
C PRO A 92 -39.59 -15.97 14.96
N ASP A 93 -39.11 -17.22 14.95
CA ASP A 93 -39.43 -18.18 13.90
C ASP A 93 -40.91 -18.53 13.81
N ARG A 94 -41.61 -18.49 14.96
CA ARG A 94 -43.05 -18.72 15.09
C ARG A 94 -43.90 -17.58 14.47
N ALA A 95 -43.30 -16.42 14.16
CA ALA A 95 -44.02 -15.34 13.50
C ALA A 95 -44.46 -15.73 12.07
N LYS A 96 -45.57 -15.14 11.63
CA LYS A 96 -46.05 -15.29 10.25
C LYS A 96 -44.95 -14.88 9.26
N VAL A 97 -44.78 -15.66 8.19
CA VAL A 97 -43.73 -15.44 7.16
C VAL A 97 -43.72 -14.01 6.64
N ARG A 98 -44.90 -13.43 6.36
CA ARG A 98 -45.03 -12.03 5.92
C ARG A 98 -44.39 -11.06 6.91
N MET A 99 -44.60 -11.24 8.22
CA MET A 99 -44.03 -10.37 9.25
C MET A 99 -42.51 -10.54 9.34
N LYS A 100 -42.00 -11.78 9.28
CA LYS A 100 -40.55 -12.02 9.26
C LYS A 100 -39.87 -11.30 8.09
N MET A 101 -40.45 -11.43 6.90
CA MET A 101 -39.95 -10.74 5.71
C MET A 101 -40.01 -9.22 5.86
N LEU A 102 -41.11 -8.69 6.39
CA LEU A 102 -41.30 -7.25 6.58
C LEU A 102 -40.27 -6.65 7.55
N TYR A 103 -40.08 -7.29 8.70
CA TYR A 103 -39.12 -6.82 9.69
C TYR A 103 -37.66 -7.04 9.25
N SER A 104 -37.34 -8.11 8.53
CA SER A 104 -35.98 -8.31 8.00
C SER A 104 -35.63 -7.28 6.92
N SER A 105 -36.55 -6.99 6.01
CA SER A 105 -36.34 -6.02 4.89
C SER A 105 -36.38 -4.55 5.32
N THR A 106 -37.02 -4.23 6.45
CA THR A 106 -37.13 -2.85 6.96
C THR A 106 -35.96 -2.43 7.85
N LYS A 107 -35.27 -3.40 8.46
CA LYS A 107 -34.22 -3.18 9.48
C LYS A 107 -33.10 -2.22 9.03
N ALA A 108 -32.59 -2.38 7.82
CA ALA A 108 -31.52 -1.54 7.30
C ALA A 108 -31.96 -0.07 7.17
N ARG A 109 -33.18 0.18 6.72
CA ARG A 109 -33.75 1.54 6.65
C ARG A 109 -34.00 2.11 8.04
N PHE A 110 -34.51 1.29 8.95
CA PHE A 110 -34.70 1.67 10.34
C PHE A 110 -33.42 2.21 10.97
N ARG A 111 -32.30 1.48 10.79
CA ARG A 111 -30.99 1.88 11.27
C ARG A 111 -30.47 3.16 10.58
N THR A 112 -30.55 3.25 9.25
CA THR A 112 -29.97 4.40 8.54
C THR A 112 -30.74 5.70 8.77
N THR A 113 -32.07 5.65 8.89
CA THR A 113 -32.91 6.83 9.17
C THR A 113 -32.64 7.43 10.55
N LEU A 114 -32.32 6.61 11.56
CA LEU A 114 -31.99 7.08 12.92
C LEU A 114 -30.52 7.51 13.09
N GLY A 115 -29.67 7.24 12.10
CA GLY A 115 -28.23 7.53 12.13
C GLY A 115 -27.41 6.25 12.30
N GLY A 116 -26.88 5.72 11.19
CA GLY A 116 -26.19 4.43 11.19
C GLY A 116 -24.96 4.34 12.12
N SER A 117 -24.30 5.47 12.39
CA SER A 117 -23.15 5.60 13.30
C SER A 117 -23.53 5.74 14.78
N THR A 118 -24.80 5.96 15.08
CA THR A 118 -25.32 6.07 16.45
C THR A 118 -25.42 4.70 17.13
N PHE A 119 -25.53 3.63 16.34
CA PHE A 119 -25.61 2.26 16.82
C PHE A 119 -24.22 1.65 17.00
N LEU A 120 -23.94 1.12 18.19
CA LEU A 120 -22.70 0.41 18.52
C LEU A 120 -22.77 -1.03 17.98
N TYR A 121 -23.82 -1.76 18.37
CA TYR A 121 -24.07 -3.12 17.95
C TYR A 121 -25.51 -3.31 17.49
N GLU A 122 -25.69 -4.31 16.64
CA GLU A 122 -26.98 -4.75 16.15
C GLU A 122 -27.11 -6.25 16.46
N ILE A 123 -28.05 -6.59 17.33
CA ILE A 123 -28.29 -7.98 17.75
C ILE A 123 -29.59 -8.45 17.12
N HIS A 124 -29.50 -9.51 16.34
CA HIS A 124 -30.65 -10.20 15.80
C HIS A 124 -30.91 -11.46 16.63
N GLY A 125 -32.14 -11.62 17.11
CA GLY A 125 -32.53 -12.78 17.90
C GLY A 125 -33.88 -13.33 17.46
N THR A 126 -34.01 -14.64 17.60
CA THR A 126 -35.22 -15.41 17.23
C THR A 126 -35.91 -15.97 18.47
N VAL A 127 -35.18 -16.10 19.58
CA VAL A 127 -35.68 -16.57 20.87
C VAL A 127 -35.39 -15.55 21.96
N PHE A 128 -36.10 -15.64 23.08
CA PHE A 128 -35.94 -14.69 24.18
C PHE A 128 -34.54 -14.74 24.82
N SER A 129 -33.91 -15.92 24.86
CA SER A 129 -32.55 -16.08 25.41
C SER A 129 -31.46 -15.38 24.60
N ASP A 130 -31.76 -14.93 23.37
CA ASP A 130 -30.84 -14.12 22.56
C ASP A 130 -30.74 -12.68 23.09
N PHE A 131 -31.66 -12.28 23.98
CA PHE A 131 -31.74 -10.95 24.58
C PHE A 131 -31.53 -11.01 26.10
N GLY A 132 -31.61 -9.85 26.75
CA GLY A 132 -31.23 -9.71 28.14
C GLY A 132 -29.72 -9.71 28.35
N LYS A 133 -29.30 -9.78 29.61
CA LYS A 133 -27.89 -9.80 29.99
C LYS A 133 -27.14 -10.97 29.36
N SER A 134 -27.69 -12.18 29.51
CA SER A 134 -27.03 -13.41 29.06
C SER A 134 -26.82 -13.46 27.54
N GLY A 135 -27.81 -13.02 26.76
CA GLY A 135 -27.70 -12.92 25.30
C GLY A 135 -26.69 -11.86 24.85
N TYR A 136 -26.67 -10.70 25.52
CA TYR A 136 -25.70 -9.64 25.24
C TYR A 136 -24.25 -10.08 25.51
N GLU A 137 -24.00 -10.74 26.65
CA GLU A 137 -22.68 -11.27 26.97
C GLU A 137 -22.24 -12.37 25.97
N ALA A 138 -23.16 -13.23 25.53
CA ALA A 138 -22.89 -14.23 24.51
C ALA A 138 -22.51 -13.59 23.17
N PHE A 139 -23.22 -12.53 22.78
CA PHE A 139 -22.91 -11.73 21.60
C PHE A 139 -21.50 -11.12 21.69
N LEU A 140 -21.16 -10.48 22.81
CA LEU A 140 -19.83 -9.88 22.99
C LEU A 140 -18.71 -10.93 22.95
N ARG A 141 -18.93 -12.12 23.55
CA ARG A 141 -17.96 -13.22 23.47
C ARG A 141 -17.74 -13.69 22.03
N HIS A 142 -18.80 -13.76 21.22
CA HIS A 142 -18.70 -14.09 19.82
C HIS A 142 -17.95 -13.00 19.02
N GLU A 143 -18.26 -11.72 19.25
CA GLU A 143 -17.62 -10.61 18.56
C GLU A 143 -16.12 -10.49 18.86
N MET A 144 -15.69 -10.92 20.05
CA MET A 144 -14.28 -10.97 20.45
C MET A 144 -13.57 -12.28 20.06
N SER A 145 -14.30 -13.27 19.54
CA SER A 145 -13.71 -14.55 19.15
C SER A 145 -12.95 -14.42 17.84
N ALA A 146 -11.92 -15.25 17.66
CA ALA A 146 -11.16 -15.27 16.41
C ALA A 146 -12.09 -15.66 15.25
N PRO A 147 -12.03 -14.94 14.11
CA PRO A 147 -12.81 -15.33 12.95
C PRO A 147 -12.40 -16.73 12.50
N PRO A 148 -13.34 -17.57 12.05
CA PRO A 148 -13.00 -18.87 11.49
C PRO A 148 -12.21 -18.65 10.20
N LEU A 149 -10.97 -19.14 10.18
CA LEU A 149 -10.09 -19.12 9.02
C LEU A 149 -10.08 -20.48 8.35
N THR A 150 -9.91 -20.47 7.03
CA THR A 150 -9.63 -21.69 6.26
C THR A 150 -8.15 -22.07 6.36
N GLU A 151 -7.83 -23.35 6.12
CA GLU A 151 -6.43 -23.82 6.14
C GLU A 151 -5.53 -23.00 5.20
N GLU A 152 -6.03 -22.66 4.01
CA GLU A 152 -5.31 -21.81 3.04
C GLU A 152 -5.05 -20.39 3.53
N GLU A 153 -5.97 -19.82 4.33
CA GLU A 153 -5.81 -18.48 4.90
C GLU A 153 -4.79 -18.51 6.04
N GLU A 154 -4.82 -19.55 6.88
CA GLU A 154 -3.82 -19.73 7.94
C GLU A 154 -2.40 -19.91 7.37
N GLU A 155 -2.25 -20.67 6.28
CA GLU A 155 -0.96 -20.85 5.61
C GLU A 155 -0.43 -19.53 5.05
N ARG A 156 -1.29 -18.74 4.40
CA ARG A 156 -0.92 -17.42 3.86
C ARG A 156 -0.50 -16.44 4.97
N GLU A 157 -1.20 -16.42 6.09
CA GLU A 157 -0.80 -15.56 7.23
C GLU A 157 0.56 -15.96 7.79
N LYS A 158 0.83 -17.27 7.92
CA LYS A 158 2.14 -17.78 8.35
C LYS A 158 3.26 -17.41 7.37
N GLU A 159 3.03 -17.48 6.07
CA GLU A 159 4.01 -17.05 5.06
C GLU A 159 4.34 -15.55 5.16
N ILE A 160 3.31 -14.71 5.35
CA ILE A 160 3.50 -13.27 5.54
C ILE A 160 4.28 -13.00 6.83
N GLU A 161 3.93 -13.66 7.93
CA GLU A 161 4.63 -13.49 9.21
C GLU A 161 6.11 -13.87 9.10
N LEU A 162 6.41 -15.00 8.46
CA LEU A 162 7.78 -15.47 8.22
C LEU A 162 8.54 -14.56 7.25
N GLY A 163 7.89 -14.12 6.16
CA GLY A 163 8.48 -13.23 5.16
C GLY A 163 8.76 -11.82 5.69
N VAL A 164 7.85 -11.26 6.48
CA VAL A 164 8.01 -9.93 7.10
C VAL A 164 9.06 -9.98 8.21
N SER A 165 9.10 -11.06 9.01
CA SER A 165 10.14 -11.25 10.03
C SER A 165 11.54 -11.43 9.41
N GLY A 166 11.64 -11.96 8.18
CA GLY A 166 12.87 -12.04 7.41
C GLY A 166 13.29 -10.74 6.71
N LEU A 167 12.35 -9.80 6.47
CA LEU A 167 12.61 -8.53 5.79
C LEU A 167 12.96 -7.38 6.76
N GLY A 168 12.45 -7.40 8.00
CA GLY A 168 12.79 -6.41 9.02
C GLY A 168 14.18 -6.60 9.65
N ALA A 169 14.73 -7.81 9.53
CA ALA A 169 16.07 -8.15 9.95
C ALA A 169 16.72 -8.99 8.85
N VAL A 170 16.96 -8.38 7.68
CA VAL A 170 17.98 -8.93 6.77
C VAL A 170 19.27 -8.93 7.60
N PRO A 171 19.82 -10.09 8.00
CA PRO A 171 21.13 -10.10 8.59
C PRO A 171 22.04 -9.49 7.53
N THR A 172 22.86 -8.51 7.92
CA THR A 172 23.76 -7.76 7.03
C THR A 172 24.70 -8.65 6.18
N GLY A 173 24.69 -9.97 6.37
CA GLY A 173 25.36 -10.98 5.55
C GLY A 173 24.52 -11.67 4.46
N MET A 174 23.21 -11.42 4.32
CA MET A 174 22.34 -12.02 3.29
C MET A 174 22.02 -11.10 2.11
N ALA A 175 22.47 -9.83 2.13
CA ALA A 175 22.41 -8.94 0.97
C ALA A 175 23.18 -9.50 -0.26
N THR A 176 23.99 -10.54 -0.06
CA THR A 176 24.69 -11.30 -1.10
C THR A 176 23.84 -12.37 -1.79
N VAL A 177 22.64 -12.70 -1.30
CA VAL A 177 21.80 -13.77 -1.89
C VAL A 177 20.78 -13.24 -2.91
N THR A 178 20.43 -11.95 -2.83
CA THR A 178 19.50 -11.30 -3.77
C THR A 178 20.16 -10.86 -5.08
N ALA A 179 21.49 -10.71 -5.10
CA ALA A 179 22.27 -10.54 -6.31
C ALA A 179 23.01 -11.86 -6.58
N SER A 180 22.76 -12.50 -7.72
CA SER A 180 23.56 -13.63 -8.18
C SER A 180 25.05 -13.26 -8.09
N ASN A 181 25.85 -14.04 -7.35
CA ASN A 181 27.29 -13.83 -7.22
C ASN A 181 27.91 -13.55 -8.61
N GLY A 182 28.55 -12.39 -8.77
CA GLY A 182 29.15 -11.97 -10.03
C GLY A 182 30.20 -13.00 -10.52
N VAL A 183 30.37 -13.10 -11.84
CA VAL A 183 31.40 -13.95 -12.44
C VAL A 183 32.70 -13.15 -12.43
N ALA A 184 33.68 -13.64 -11.67
CA ALA A 184 34.98 -12.99 -11.51
C ALA A 184 35.98 -13.55 -12.53
N PHE A 185 35.93 -13.03 -13.76
CA PHE A 185 36.98 -13.31 -14.74
C PHE A 185 38.30 -12.63 -14.35
N PRO A 186 39.45 -13.28 -14.54
CA PRO A 186 40.74 -12.64 -14.38
C PRO A 186 40.90 -11.48 -15.37
N VAL A 187 41.49 -10.39 -14.88
CA VAL A 187 41.72 -9.16 -15.64
C VAL A 187 43.15 -9.17 -16.17
N ASP A 188 43.32 -8.86 -17.45
CA ASP A 188 44.64 -8.76 -18.05
C ASP A 188 45.41 -7.52 -17.56
N GLU A 189 46.73 -7.66 -17.48
CA GLU A 189 47.62 -6.59 -17.03
C GLU A 189 47.49 -5.33 -17.90
N GLU A 190 47.21 -5.50 -19.20
CA GLU A 190 46.96 -4.39 -20.13
C GLU A 190 45.76 -3.54 -19.73
N VAL A 191 44.68 -4.17 -19.24
CA VAL A 191 43.48 -3.45 -18.76
C VAL A 191 43.80 -2.68 -17.49
N ILE A 192 44.52 -3.31 -16.55
CA ILE A 192 44.93 -2.66 -15.30
C ILE A 192 45.79 -1.43 -15.59
N ASN A 193 46.76 -1.57 -16.50
CA ASN A 193 47.64 -0.48 -16.91
C ASN A 193 46.89 0.65 -17.62
N ALA A 194 45.97 0.32 -18.54
CA ALA A 194 45.17 1.32 -19.26
C ALA A 194 44.24 2.10 -18.31
N VAL A 195 43.57 1.42 -17.37
CA VAL A 195 42.73 2.07 -16.35
C VAL A 195 43.57 2.94 -15.42
N LYS A 196 44.75 2.48 -15.02
CA LYS A 196 45.68 3.28 -14.22
C LYS A 196 46.11 4.55 -14.95
N GLU A 197 46.47 4.45 -16.23
CA GLU A 197 46.83 5.62 -17.05
C GLU A 197 45.66 6.60 -17.19
N LEU A 198 44.43 6.09 -17.32
CA LEU A 198 43.22 6.91 -17.31
C LEU A 198 43.04 7.66 -15.99
N CYS A 199 43.34 7.02 -14.85
CA CYS A 199 43.31 7.66 -13.53
C CYS A 199 44.42 8.70 -13.32
N ASP A 200 45.60 8.49 -13.92
CA ASP A 200 46.80 9.33 -13.75
C ASP A 200 46.85 10.57 -14.67
N GLY A 201 45.81 10.80 -15.47
CA GLY A 201 45.72 11.98 -16.35
C GLY A 201 46.10 11.73 -17.80
N GLY A 202 46.40 10.48 -18.19
CA GLY A 202 46.68 10.10 -19.57
C GLY A 202 45.40 9.99 -20.42
N ASN A 203 45.33 8.96 -21.28
CA ASN A 203 44.17 8.71 -22.14
C ASN A 203 42.83 8.76 -21.38
N ASN A 204 41.86 9.51 -21.88
CA ASN A 204 40.59 9.72 -21.19
C ASN A 204 39.52 8.65 -21.49
N TYR A 205 39.79 7.70 -22.39
CA TYR A 205 38.86 6.63 -22.77
C TYR A 205 39.56 5.27 -22.82
N VAL A 206 38.94 4.28 -22.17
CA VAL A 206 39.37 2.87 -22.15
C VAL A 206 38.15 2.00 -22.45
N GLN A 207 38.27 1.14 -23.47
CA GLN A 207 37.26 0.14 -23.83
C GLN A 207 37.75 -1.25 -23.47
N ILE A 208 36.90 -1.99 -22.78
CA ILE A 208 37.20 -3.30 -22.20
C ILE A 208 36.19 -4.31 -22.76
N GLY A 209 36.72 -5.45 -23.17
CA GLY A 209 35.94 -6.61 -23.62
C GLY A 209 36.15 -7.82 -22.71
N ILE A 210 35.41 -8.88 -23.03
CA ILE A 210 35.61 -10.22 -22.50
C ILE A 210 35.95 -11.12 -23.68
N ASP A 211 37.11 -11.78 -23.60
CA ASP A 211 37.42 -12.91 -24.46
C ASP A 211 36.70 -14.15 -23.92
N ILE A 212 35.82 -14.72 -24.75
CA ILE A 212 34.91 -15.80 -24.37
C ILE A 212 35.62 -17.14 -24.36
N ASP A 213 36.68 -17.29 -25.15
CA ASP A 213 37.40 -18.57 -25.27
C ASP A 213 38.42 -18.72 -24.14
N SER A 214 39.09 -17.61 -23.76
CA SER A 214 40.03 -17.61 -22.63
C SER A 214 39.41 -17.24 -21.29
N GLU A 215 38.15 -16.76 -21.28
CA GLU A 215 37.43 -16.31 -20.07
C GLU A 215 38.18 -15.20 -19.32
N ARG A 216 38.71 -14.21 -20.05
CA ARG A 216 39.50 -13.09 -19.50
C ARG A 216 38.91 -11.74 -19.88
N ILE A 217 39.10 -10.77 -18.99
CA ILE A 217 38.77 -9.36 -19.26
C ILE A 217 39.98 -8.73 -19.97
N VAL A 218 39.76 -8.27 -21.19
CA VAL A 218 40.82 -7.85 -22.13
C VAL A 218 40.63 -6.40 -22.59
N LEU A 219 41.73 -5.73 -22.92
CA LEU A 219 41.70 -4.36 -23.44
C LEU A 219 41.32 -4.41 -24.93
N GLN A 220 40.33 -3.62 -25.34
CA GLN A 220 39.93 -3.51 -26.75
C GLN A 220 40.46 -2.24 -27.40
N ALA A 221 40.41 -1.11 -26.69
CA ALA A 221 40.90 0.17 -27.20
C ALA A 221 41.27 1.10 -26.05
N GLN A 222 42.24 1.97 -26.30
CA GLN A 222 42.63 3.06 -25.41
C GLN A 222 42.96 4.28 -26.26
N LYS A 223 42.36 5.43 -25.95
CA LYS A 223 42.56 6.67 -26.71
C LYS A 223 42.06 7.90 -25.96
N SER A 224 42.28 9.06 -26.59
CA SER A 224 41.69 10.33 -26.17
C SER A 224 40.48 10.65 -27.06
N VAL A 225 39.30 10.83 -26.45
CA VAL A 225 38.01 11.04 -27.11
C VAL A 225 37.29 12.24 -26.47
N GLU A 226 36.78 13.14 -27.30
CA GLU A 226 35.90 14.22 -26.82
C GLU A 226 34.51 13.67 -26.51
N ILE A 227 33.80 14.25 -25.53
CA ILE A 227 32.53 13.70 -25.05
C ILE A 227 31.46 13.57 -26.15
N ASP A 228 31.46 14.48 -27.13
CA ASP A 228 30.54 14.46 -28.27
C ASP A 228 30.77 13.25 -29.20
N HIS A 229 31.99 12.73 -29.24
CA HIS A 229 32.38 11.58 -30.06
C HIS A 229 32.35 10.25 -29.28
N LEU A 230 32.02 10.26 -27.98
CA LEU A 230 31.99 9.06 -27.15
C LEU A 230 31.00 8.01 -27.67
N GLY A 231 29.88 8.44 -28.27
CA GLY A 231 28.90 7.54 -28.87
C GLY A 231 29.44 6.73 -30.06
N GLU A 232 30.40 7.27 -30.81
CA GLU A 232 31.01 6.59 -31.97
C GLU A 232 31.83 5.36 -31.55
N GLU A 233 32.23 5.31 -30.28
CA GLU A 233 33.04 4.23 -29.70
C GLU A 233 32.23 3.04 -29.19
N VAL A 234 30.91 3.18 -29.14
CA VAL A 234 30.01 2.12 -28.68
C VAL A 234 29.82 1.10 -29.80
N PRO A 235 30.23 -0.17 -29.61
CA PRO A 235 30.06 -1.18 -30.63
C PRO A 235 28.59 -1.47 -30.93
N LEU A 236 28.26 -1.66 -32.20
CA LEU A 236 26.88 -1.91 -32.64
C LEU A 236 26.45 -3.38 -32.58
N THR A 237 27.39 -4.30 -32.32
CA THR A 237 27.18 -5.75 -32.50
C THR A 237 27.58 -6.59 -31.29
N LEU A 238 28.47 -6.10 -30.45
CA LEU A 238 29.01 -6.82 -29.29
C LEU A 238 28.90 -5.94 -28.05
N PRO A 239 28.67 -6.51 -26.86
CA PRO A 239 28.71 -5.74 -25.63
C PRO A 239 30.15 -5.29 -25.32
N ALA A 240 30.29 -4.15 -24.66
CA ALA A 240 31.57 -3.65 -24.18
C ALA A 240 31.40 -2.86 -22.88
N PHE A 241 32.48 -2.78 -22.11
CA PHE A 241 32.58 -1.86 -20.99
C PHE A 241 33.47 -0.69 -21.38
N HIS A 242 33.16 0.48 -20.83
CA HIS A 242 33.89 1.69 -21.11
C HIS A 242 34.15 2.43 -19.80
N PHE A 243 35.39 2.86 -19.61
CA PHE A 243 35.72 3.91 -18.65
C PHE A 243 36.03 5.18 -19.43
N TYR A 244 35.35 6.25 -19.06
CA TYR A 244 35.57 7.58 -19.64
C TYR A 244 35.84 8.59 -18.53
N ARG A 245 36.97 9.30 -18.61
CA ARG A 245 37.27 10.44 -17.74
C ARG A 245 36.77 11.71 -18.41
N TRP A 246 35.75 12.30 -17.83
CA TRP A 246 35.23 13.59 -18.25
C TRP A 246 35.86 14.70 -17.43
N ASP A 247 36.71 15.49 -18.08
CA ASP A 247 37.32 16.68 -17.51
C ASP A 247 36.46 17.89 -17.93
N HIS A 248 35.71 18.47 -16.98
CA HIS A 248 34.79 19.58 -17.26
C HIS A 248 34.79 20.63 -16.15
N GLU A 249 34.29 21.82 -16.48
CA GLU A 249 34.13 22.92 -15.54
C GLU A 249 32.66 23.01 -15.10
N TYR A 250 32.41 23.02 -13.79
CA TYR A 250 31.09 23.22 -13.21
C TYR A 250 31.18 24.21 -12.05
N GLU A 251 30.31 25.22 -12.04
CA GLU A 251 30.32 26.31 -11.04
C GLU A 251 31.69 26.98 -10.83
N GLY A 252 32.51 27.09 -11.89
CA GLY A 252 33.82 27.73 -11.86
C GLY A 252 34.95 26.85 -11.27
N GLN A 253 34.69 25.56 -11.02
CA GLN A 253 35.68 24.59 -10.57
C GLN A 253 35.94 23.57 -11.67
N GLN A 254 37.21 23.31 -11.97
CA GLN A 254 37.60 22.19 -12.82
C GLN A 254 37.50 20.89 -12.04
N MET A 255 36.83 19.91 -12.64
CA MET A 255 36.61 18.62 -12.02
C MET A 255 36.72 17.50 -13.05
N SER A 256 37.30 16.39 -12.62
CA SER A 256 37.46 15.17 -13.40
C SER A 256 36.55 14.10 -12.82
N LYS A 257 35.62 13.59 -13.63
CA LYS A 257 34.65 12.57 -13.23
C LYS A 257 34.80 11.32 -14.07
N ILE A 258 34.79 10.14 -13.45
CA ILE A 258 34.93 8.86 -14.14
C ILE A 258 33.55 8.25 -14.34
N ILE A 259 33.19 8.07 -15.61
CA ILE A 259 31.94 7.47 -16.05
C ILE A 259 32.23 6.03 -16.46
N TYR A 260 31.49 5.10 -15.87
CA TYR A 260 31.46 3.71 -16.28
C TYR A 260 30.23 3.47 -17.15
N ILE A 261 30.45 2.95 -18.35
CA ILE A 261 29.39 2.66 -19.30
C ILE A 261 29.43 1.17 -19.62
N PHE A 262 28.30 0.50 -19.45
CA PHE A 262 28.08 -0.83 -20.00
C PHE A 262 27.21 -0.69 -21.25
N SER A 263 27.78 -0.97 -22.41
CA SER A 263 27.04 -1.03 -23.66
C SER A 263 26.67 -2.47 -23.99
N CYS A 264 25.39 -2.70 -24.29
CA CYS A 264 24.90 -4.03 -24.63
C CYS A 264 23.89 -3.96 -25.79
N PRO A 265 24.35 -4.11 -27.04
CA PRO A 265 23.49 -4.21 -28.21
C PRO A 265 22.38 -5.27 -28.05
N ASP A 266 21.13 -4.83 -28.08
CA ASP A 266 19.95 -5.70 -27.91
C ASP A 266 19.11 -5.83 -29.18
N GLY A 267 19.44 -5.09 -30.25
CA GLY A 267 18.69 -5.02 -31.51
C GLY A 267 17.89 -3.72 -31.67
N SER A 268 17.84 -2.86 -30.64
CA SER A 268 17.25 -1.53 -30.72
C SER A 268 18.26 -0.49 -31.26
N GLY A 269 17.78 0.70 -31.63
CA GLY A 269 18.64 1.84 -31.95
C GLY A 269 19.62 1.64 -33.12
N ASN A 270 19.27 0.80 -34.11
CA ASN A 270 20.13 0.35 -35.23
C ASN A 270 21.30 -0.56 -34.84
N THR A 271 21.25 -1.19 -33.66
CA THR A 271 22.23 -2.20 -33.25
C THR A 271 21.80 -3.61 -33.67
N LYS A 272 22.75 -4.56 -33.69
CA LYS A 272 22.48 -5.98 -33.85
C LYS A 272 22.56 -6.64 -32.48
N SER A 273 21.49 -7.35 -32.09
CA SER A 273 21.43 -8.05 -30.80
C SER A 273 22.61 -9.02 -30.64
N ALA A 274 23.37 -8.85 -29.57
CA ALA A 274 24.46 -9.75 -29.24
C ALA A 274 23.92 -11.12 -28.77
N PRO A 275 24.64 -12.23 -29.04
CA PRO A 275 24.29 -13.56 -28.53
C PRO A 275 24.01 -13.58 -27.01
N VAL A 276 23.00 -14.36 -26.58
CA VAL A 276 22.57 -14.44 -25.17
C VAL A 276 23.74 -14.77 -24.23
N LYS A 277 24.63 -15.71 -24.62
CA LYS A 277 25.82 -16.06 -23.83
C LYS A 277 26.69 -14.83 -23.54
N GLN A 278 26.97 -14.01 -24.56
CA GLN A 278 27.78 -12.81 -24.39
C GLN A 278 27.07 -11.78 -23.50
N ARG A 279 25.78 -11.51 -23.76
CA ARG A 279 25.01 -10.57 -22.94
C ARG A 279 25.02 -10.94 -21.46
N MET A 280 24.86 -12.23 -21.15
CA MET A 280 24.91 -12.74 -19.78
C MET A 280 26.29 -12.63 -19.15
N LEU A 281 27.36 -13.00 -19.87
CA LEU A 281 28.74 -12.90 -19.38
C LEU A 281 29.11 -11.45 -19.02
N TYR A 282 28.83 -10.50 -19.90
CA TYR A 282 29.11 -9.09 -19.61
C TYR A 282 28.23 -8.56 -18.45
N SER A 283 26.94 -8.90 -18.42
CA SER A 283 26.06 -8.45 -17.32
C SER A 283 26.52 -8.96 -15.95
N THR A 284 27.05 -10.17 -15.89
CA THR A 284 27.49 -10.81 -14.65
C THR A 284 28.93 -10.41 -14.25
N SER A 285 29.71 -9.86 -15.18
CA SER A 285 31.11 -9.45 -14.96
C SER A 285 31.28 -7.95 -14.66
N LYS A 286 30.19 -7.18 -14.61
CA LYS A 286 30.21 -5.73 -14.32
C LYS A 286 31.02 -5.37 -13.07
N GLY A 287 30.76 -6.10 -11.97
CA GLY A 287 31.44 -5.88 -10.69
C GLY A 287 32.95 -6.18 -10.74
N ALA A 288 33.37 -7.17 -11.54
CA ALA A 288 34.78 -7.49 -11.71
C ALA A 288 35.53 -6.36 -12.44
N VAL A 289 34.91 -5.78 -13.47
CA VAL A 289 35.48 -4.64 -14.22
C VAL A 289 35.50 -3.38 -13.37
N GLU A 290 34.44 -3.11 -12.61
CA GLU A 290 34.39 -1.98 -11.68
C GLU A 290 35.48 -2.08 -10.60
N SER A 291 35.77 -3.30 -10.13
CA SER A 291 36.80 -3.54 -9.13
C SER A 291 38.21 -3.18 -9.59
N VAL A 292 38.46 -3.12 -10.91
CA VAL A 292 39.75 -2.66 -11.46
C VAL A 292 39.96 -1.18 -11.18
N LEU A 293 38.89 -0.37 -11.27
CA LEU A 293 38.95 1.05 -10.97
C LEU A 293 39.14 1.29 -9.47
N THR A 294 38.38 0.57 -8.63
CA THR A 294 38.49 0.70 -7.16
C THR A 294 39.84 0.21 -6.64
N GLY A 295 40.44 -0.80 -7.27
CA GLY A 295 41.81 -1.25 -7.01
C GLY A 295 42.87 -0.16 -7.27
N ASN A 296 42.59 0.82 -8.13
CA ASN A 296 43.44 1.99 -8.38
C ASN A 296 43.12 3.18 -7.45
N GLY A 297 42.28 2.98 -6.43
CA GLY A 297 41.92 4.02 -5.46
C GLY A 297 40.98 5.10 -6.00
N LYS A 298 40.27 4.83 -7.09
CA LYS A 298 39.23 5.70 -7.67
C LYS A 298 37.87 5.02 -7.61
N GLU A 299 36.82 5.81 -7.54
CA GLU A 299 35.44 5.32 -7.58
C GLU A 299 34.77 5.78 -8.88
N VAL A 300 33.72 5.07 -9.28
CA VAL A 300 32.90 5.46 -10.42
C VAL A 300 31.93 6.56 -9.97
N ASP A 301 31.98 7.72 -10.62
CA ASP A 301 31.07 8.84 -10.31
C ASP A 301 29.68 8.65 -10.95
N LEU A 302 29.62 8.06 -12.14
CA LEU A 302 28.37 7.79 -12.85
C LEU A 302 28.41 6.43 -13.54
N LYS A 303 27.39 5.61 -13.30
CA LYS A 303 27.17 4.34 -14.00
C LYS A 303 26.05 4.49 -15.01
N LEU A 304 26.32 4.08 -16.24
CA LEU A 304 25.35 4.08 -17.33
C LEU A 304 25.26 2.71 -17.96
N GLU A 305 24.03 2.30 -18.28
CA GLU A 305 23.75 1.13 -19.08
C GLU A 305 23.01 1.59 -20.33
N ILE A 306 23.56 1.26 -21.50
CA ILE A 306 23.06 1.71 -22.78
C ILE A 306 22.93 0.53 -23.74
N ASN A 307 21.97 0.62 -24.67
CA ASN A 307 21.78 -0.39 -25.70
C ASN A 307 22.29 0.08 -27.06
N ALA A 308 22.29 1.39 -27.30
CA ALA A 308 22.74 2.00 -28.55
C ALA A 308 23.55 3.29 -28.31
N PRO A 309 24.40 3.70 -29.28
CA PRO A 309 25.12 4.97 -29.22
C PRO A 309 24.25 6.20 -28.95
N LYS A 310 23.01 6.19 -29.46
CA LYS A 310 22.06 7.29 -29.33
C LYS A 310 21.58 7.52 -27.89
N ASP A 311 21.76 6.55 -27.02
CA ASP A 311 21.39 6.66 -25.60
C ASP A 311 22.41 7.49 -24.81
N LEU A 312 23.56 7.81 -25.41
CA LEU A 312 24.56 8.73 -24.85
C LEU A 312 24.26 10.15 -25.29
N SER A 313 23.60 10.90 -24.41
CA SER A 313 23.38 12.34 -24.51
C SER A 313 24.30 13.07 -23.53
N VAL A 314 25.08 14.04 -24.02
CA VAL A 314 25.98 14.86 -23.19
C VAL A 314 25.22 15.62 -22.11
N ASN A 315 24.05 16.16 -22.47
CA ASN A 315 23.18 16.86 -21.53
C ASN A 315 22.68 15.92 -20.41
N ASP A 316 22.31 14.69 -20.76
CA ASP A 316 21.81 13.71 -19.79
C ASP A 316 22.92 13.26 -18.84
N ILE A 317 24.16 13.13 -19.34
CA ILE A 317 25.35 12.86 -18.52
C ILE A 317 25.59 14.01 -17.55
N GLN A 318 25.55 15.25 -18.04
CA GLN A 318 25.70 16.44 -17.22
C GLN A 318 24.64 16.53 -16.13
N ASP A 319 23.36 16.32 -16.47
CA ASP A 319 22.23 16.36 -15.52
C ASP A 319 22.30 15.21 -14.49
N LYS A 320 22.87 14.05 -14.84
CA LYS A 320 23.05 12.94 -13.89
C LYS A 320 24.20 13.16 -12.92
N ILE A 321 25.29 13.76 -13.38
CA ILE A 321 26.44 14.10 -12.53
C ILE A 321 26.12 15.32 -11.66
N HIS A 322 25.37 16.27 -12.21
CA HIS A 322 24.97 17.53 -11.58
C HIS A 322 23.45 17.67 -11.59
N PRO A 323 22.73 16.94 -10.72
CA PRO A 323 21.28 16.97 -10.71
C PRO A 323 20.77 18.41 -10.50
N PRO A 324 19.87 18.90 -11.37
CA PRO A 324 19.28 20.21 -11.17
C PRO A 324 18.51 20.24 -9.85
N PRO A 325 18.38 21.41 -9.20
CA PRO A 325 17.67 21.53 -7.94
C PRO A 325 16.24 20.98 -8.08
N VAL A 326 15.83 20.16 -7.10
CA VAL A 326 14.52 19.51 -7.08
C VAL A 326 13.45 20.56 -7.28
N GLN A 327 12.79 20.54 -8.44
CA GLN A 327 11.70 21.45 -8.70
C GLN A 327 10.56 21.12 -7.74
N GLU A 328 10.21 22.08 -6.88
CA GLU A 328 9.04 21.94 -6.01
C GLU A 328 7.81 21.64 -6.87
N LYS A 329 7.16 20.50 -6.63
CA LYS A 329 5.92 20.14 -7.32
C LYS A 329 4.88 21.23 -7.01
N LYS A 330 4.64 22.11 -7.97
CA LYS A 330 3.60 23.15 -7.86
C LYS A 330 2.26 22.45 -7.66
N MET A 331 1.69 22.57 -6.47
CA MET A 331 0.35 22.07 -6.21
C MET A 331 -0.66 22.91 -6.97
N PHE A 332 -1.61 22.25 -7.64
CA PHE A 332 -2.75 22.95 -8.22
C PHE A 332 -3.53 23.67 -7.12
N ALA A 333 -3.93 24.91 -7.38
CA ALA A 333 -4.75 25.68 -6.46
C ALA A 333 -6.07 24.94 -6.20
N ARG A 334 -6.45 24.79 -4.93
CA ARG A 334 -7.78 24.27 -4.59
C ARG A 334 -8.85 25.21 -5.17
N PRO A 335 -9.98 24.68 -5.66
CA PRO A 335 -11.09 25.51 -6.13
C PRO A 335 -11.49 26.54 -5.06
N LYS A 336 -11.88 27.75 -5.47
CA LYS A 336 -12.37 28.78 -4.55
C LYS A 336 -13.60 28.25 -3.80
N PRO A 337 -13.66 28.34 -2.46
CA PRO A 337 -14.85 27.92 -1.71
C PRO A 337 -16.04 28.79 -2.12
N LYS A 338 -17.21 28.16 -2.32
CA LYS A 338 -18.44 28.83 -2.80
C LYS A 338 -18.98 29.92 -1.86
N PHE A 339 -18.59 29.90 -0.59
CA PHE A 339 -19.03 30.87 0.40
C PHE A 339 -17.86 31.38 1.22
N CYS A 340 -17.70 32.70 1.26
CA CYS A 340 -16.80 33.36 2.19
C CYS A 340 -17.36 33.17 3.61
N ARG A 341 -16.60 32.59 4.55
CA ARG A 341 -16.97 32.61 5.97
C ARG A 341 -17.07 34.09 6.37
N LYS A 342 -18.28 34.60 6.57
CA LYS A 342 -18.47 35.90 7.23
C LYS A 342 -17.90 35.74 8.65
N LYS A 343 -16.87 36.54 8.95
CA LYS A 343 -16.33 36.67 10.30
C LYS A 343 -17.32 37.41 11.18
#